data_AF-A0A510L5K4-F1
#
_entry.id   AF-A0A510L5K4-F1
#
_cell.length_a   1.000
_cell.length_b   1.000
_cell.length_c   1.000
_cell.angle_alpha   90.00
_cell.angle_beta   90.00
_cell.angle_gamma   90.00
#
_symmetry.space_group_name_H-M   'P 1'
#
loop_
_entity.id
_entity.type
_entity.pdbx_description
1 polymer ?
#
loop_
_entity_poly.entity_id
_entity_poly.type
_entity_poly.pdbx_seq_one_letter_code
_entity_poly.pdbx_strand_id
1 'polypeptide(L)'
;MNKYLYYYLLNSNQIILLKKEAGVPAINLNELSKIEVMLPPLPIQEYIVSILDKFDALVNDLSQGLPKEIELRQKQYEYYREKLLNFEK
;
A
#
# COMPACT_ATOMS: atom_id res chain seq x y z
N MET A 1 -14.28 -8.39 2.48
CA MET A 1 -12.97 -8.97 2.89
C MET A 1 -12.59 -8.39 4.25
N ASN A 2 -12.11 -9.18 5.21
CA ASN A 2 -11.72 -8.66 6.52
C ASN A 2 -10.43 -7.80 6.37
N LYS A 3 -10.53 -6.47 6.57
CA LYS A 3 -9.41 -5.53 6.39
C LYS A 3 -8.26 -5.78 7.36
N TYR A 4 -8.55 -6.19 8.59
CA TYR A 4 -7.52 -6.54 9.56
C TYR A 4 -6.67 -7.70 9.04
N LEU A 5 -7.32 -8.76 8.56
CA LEU A 5 -6.63 -9.91 7.98
C LEU A 5 -5.82 -9.52 6.73
N TYR A 6 -6.36 -8.65 5.88
CA TYR A 6 -5.63 -8.11 4.73
C TYR A 6 -4.32 -7.43 5.14
N TYR A 7 -4.39 -6.46 6.06
CA TYR A 7 -3.19 -5.77 6.53
C TYR A 7 -2.24 -6.69 7.29
N TYR A 8 -2.76 -7.62 8.10
CA TYR A 8 -1.95 -8.59 8.83
C TYR A 8 -1.14 -9.47 7.89
N LEU A 9 -1.78 -10.06 6.88
CA LEU A 9 -1.14 -10.94 5.92
C LEU A 9 -0.16 -10.19 5.02
N LEU A 10 -0.50 -8.97 4.58
CA LEU A 10 0.38 -8.13 3.77
C LEU A 10 1.70 -7.82 4.48
N ASN A 11 1.64 -7.59 5.80
CA ASN A 11 2.83 -7.30 6.62
C ASN A 11 3.47 -8.57 7.22
N SER A 12 2.90 -9.76 6.97
CA SER A 12 3.42 -11.00 7.52
C SER A 12 4.56 -11.55 6.66
N ASN A 13 5.72 -11.78 7.28
CA ASN A 13 6.82 -12.48 6.60
C ASN A 13 6.52 -13.97 6.39
N GLN A 14 5.52 -14.52 7.09
CA GLN A 14 5.17 -15.95 7.01
C GLN A 14 4.80 -16.38 5.59
N ILE A 15 4.03 -15.56 4.86
CA ILE A 15 3.64 -15.87 3.47
C ILE A 15 4.86 -15.89 2.54
N ILE A 16 5.83 -15.00 2.76
CA ILE A 16 7.07 -14.94 1.99
C ILE A 16 7.89 -16.22 2.21
N LEU A 17 7.97 -16.69 3.45
CA LEU A 17 8.68 -17.93 3.82
C LEU A 17 8.05 -19.20 3.24
N LEU A 18 6.75 -19.19 2.93
CA LEU A 18 6.05 -20.32 2.31
C LEU A 18 6.24 -20.39 0.78
N LYS A 19 6.83 -19.37 0.15
CA LYS A 19 7.10 -19.40 -1.28
C LYS A 19 8.27 -20.34 -1.53
N LYS A 20 8.03 -21.40 -2.30
CA LYS A 20 9.11 -22.30 -2.78
C LYS A 20 9.73 -21.70 -4.04
N GLU A 21 11.06 -21.63 -4.07
CA GLU A 21 11.83 -20.99 -5.15
C GLU A 21 12.00 -21.87 -6.41
N ALA A 22 11.62 -23.15 -6.35
CA ALA A 22 11.75 -24.06 -7.48
C ALA A 22 10.57 -23.91 -8.46
N GLY A 23 10.76 -23.14 -9.55
CA GLY A 23 9.79 -23.00 -10.64
C GLY A 23 8.80 -21.85 -10.45
N VAL A 24 7.56 -22.01 -10.91
CA VAL A 24 6.51 -20.97 -10.73
C VAL A 24 6.26 -20.82 -9.23
N PRO A 25 6.43 -19.61 -8.66
CA PRO A 25 6.25 -19.40 -7.23
C PRO A 25 4.78 -19.68 -6.86
N ALA A 26 4.58 -20.80 -6.18
CA ALA A 26 3.28 -21.27 -5.74
C ALA A 26 3.31 -21.49 -4.22
N ILE A 27 2.22 -21.11 -3.56
CA ILE A 27 2.02 -21.35 -2.13
C ILE A 27 1.14 -22.59 -1.99
N ASN A 28 1.59 -23.56 -1.20
CA ASN A 28 0.80 -24.75 -0.90
C ASN A 28 -0.36 -24.38 0.04
N LEU A 29 -1.60 -24.71 -0.33
CA LEU A 29 -2.79 -24.47 0.49
C LEU A 29 -2.70 -25.14 1.88
N ASN A 30 -2.08 -26.31 1.97
CA ASN A 30 -1.89 -27.03 3.23
C ASN A 30 -0.84 -26.37 4.14
N GLU A 31 0.05 -25.56 3.58
CA GLU A 31 1.02 -24.77 4.34
C GLU A 31 0.39 -23.43 4.73
N LEU A 32 -0.40 -22.83 3.84
CA LEU A 32 -1.16 -21.61 4.11
C LEU A 32 -2.16 -21.79 5.26
N SER A 33 -2.84 -22.93 5.34
CA SER A 33 -3.80 -23.22 6.42
C SER A 33 -3.15 -23.39 7.80
N LYS A 34 -1.81 -23.50 7.86
CA LYS A 34 -1.03 -23.59 9.11
C LYS A 34 -0.56 -22.24 9.61
N ILE A 35 -0.77 -21.15 8.86
CA ILE A 35 -0.43 -19.80 9.32
C ILE A 35 -1.31 -19.47 10.53
N GLU A 36 -0.65 -19.22 11.65
CA GLU A 36 -1.32 -18.72 12.85
C GLU A 36 -1.48 -17.21 12.76
N VAL A 37 -2.73 -16.76 12.80
CA VAL A 37 -3.08 -15.34 12.85
C VAL A 37 -3.44 -14.97 14.27
N MET A 38 -2.70 -14.04 14.86
CA MET A 38 -3.09 -13.44 16.13
C MET A 38 -4.35 -12.60 15.92
N LEU A 39 -5.44 -12.96 16.60
CA LEU A 39 -6.72 -12.27 16.46
C LEU A 39 -7.10 -11.55 17.77
N PRO A 40 -6.83 -10.24 17.89
CA PRO A 40 -7.21 -9.47 19.07
C PRO A 40 -8.74 -9.24 19.09
N PRO A 41 -9.31 -8.74 20.20
CA PRO A 41 -10.72 -8.32 20.25
C PRO A 41 -11.10 -7.35 19.12
N LEU A 42 -12.36 -7.41 18.65
CA LEU A 42 -12.87 -6.61 17.53
C LEU A 42 -12.57 -5.11 17.63
N PRO A 43 -12.75 -4.43 18.79
CA PRO A 43 -12.44 -3.00 18.89
C PRO A 43 -10.98 -2.66 18.59
N ILE A 44 -10.06 -3.57 18.93
CA ILE A 44 -8.63 -3.40 18.66
C ILE A 44 -8.36 -3.63 17.17
N GLN A 45 -9.01 -4.61 16.54
CA GLN A 45 -8.90 -4.83 15.09
C GLN A 45 -9.36 -3.59 14.32
N GLU A 46 -10.50 -3.01 14.68
CA GLU A 46 -11.05 -1.80 14.06
C GLU A 46 -10.12 -0.61 14.25
N TYR A 47 -9.57 -0.43 15.45
CA TYR A 47 -8.61 0.63 15.73
C TYR A 47 -7.36 0.50 14.86
N ILE A 48 -6.76 -0.70 14.77
CA ILE A 48 -5.61 -0.96 13.92
C ILE A 48 -5.93 -0.65 12.45
N VAL A 49 -7.07 -1.15 11.94
CA VAL A 49 -7.52 -0.89 10.56
C VAL A 49 -7.69 0.61 10.33
N SER A 50 -8.26 1.36 11.28
CA SER A 50 -8.47 2.80 11.12
C SER A 50 -7.17 3.59 10.98
N ILE A 51 -6.09 3.13 11.61
CA ILE A 51 -4.76 3.75 11.49
C ILE A 51 -4.18 3.40 10.13
N LEU A 52 -4.19 2.12 9.76
CA LEU A 52 -3.59 1.64 8.51
C LEU A 52 -4.31 2.19 7.28
N ASP A 53 -5.65 2.29 7.30
CA ASP A 53 -6.43 2.91 6.24
C ASP A 53 -6.04 4.39 6.02
N LYS A 54 -5.72 5.14 7.09
CA LYS A 54 -5.26 6.53 6.96
C LYS A 54 -3.90 6.62 6.26
N PHE A 55 -2.97 5.73 6.59
CA PHE A 55 -1.67 5.67 5.92
C PHE A 55 -1.81 5.22 4.47
N ASP A 56 -2.61 4.19 4.21
CA ASP A 56 -2.85 3.69 2.86
C ASP A 56 -3.48 4.79 1.96
N ALA A 57 -4.50 5.49 2.46
CA ALA A 57 -5.11 6.60 1.74
C ALA A 57 -4.13 7.76 1.50
N LEU A 58 -3.25 8.08 2.46
CA LEU A 58 -2.26 9.14 2.27
C LEU A 58 -1.21 8.78 1.20
N VAL A 59 -0.81 7.52 1.13
CA VAL A 59 0.33 7.08 0.30
C VAL A 59 -0.10 6.60 -1.09
N ASN A 60 -1.21 5.87 -1.19
CA ASN A 60 -1.58 5.11 -2.39
C ASN A 60 -2.82 5.64 -3.11
N ASP A 61 -3.63 6.50 -2.49
CA ASP A 61 -4.80 7.08 -3.17
C ASP A 61 -4.34 7.92 -4.38
N LEU A 62 -4.98 7.75 -5.53
CA LEU A 62 -4.64 8.48 -6.76
C LEU A 62 -5.39 9.80 -6.88
N SER A 63 -6.52 9.91 -6.19
CA SER A 63 -7.39 11.08 -6.18
C SER A 63 -7.03 12.04 -5.06
N GLN A 64 -6.47 11.52 -3.96
CA GLN A 64 -6.05 12.24 -2.76
C GLN A 64 -4.64 11.80 -2.34
N GLY A 65 -3.98 12.49 -1.42
CA GLY A 65 -2.69 12.05 -0.90
C GLY A 65 -1.48 12.35 -1.81
N LEU A 66 -0.38 11.61 -1.60
CA LEU A 66 0.93 11.89 -2.19
C LEU A 66 0.96 11.81 -3.72
N PRO A 67 0.37 10.80 -4.38
CA PRO A 67 0.37 10.74 -5.84
C PRO A 67 -0.28 11.97 -6.46
N LYS A 68 -1.37 12.46 -5.86
CA LYS A 68 -2.06 13.66 -6.34
C LYS A 68 -1.22 14.92 -6.17
N GLU A 69 -0.57 15.08 -5.01
CA GLU A 69 0.33 16.21 -4.76
C GLU A 69 1.51 16.20 -5.74
N ILE A 70 2.11 15.04 -6.00
CA ILE A 70 3.22 14.91 -6.97
C ILE A 70 2.77 15.32 -8.37
N GLU A 71 1.60 14.88 -8.84
CA GLU A 71 1.03 15.27 -10.14
C GLU A 71 0.86 16.79 -10.23
N LEU A 72 0.30 17.42 -9.19
CA LEU A 72 0.09 18.87 -9.15
C LEU A 72 1.41 19.64 -9.13
N ARG A 73 2.42 19.14 -8.39
CA ARG A 73 3.76 19.74 -8.33
C ARG A 73 4.48 19.64 -9.67
N GLN A 74 4.32 18.54 -10.41
CA GLN A 74 4.86 18.39 -11.75
C GLN A 74 4.24 19.41 -12.71
N LYS A 75 2.91 19.53 -12.72
CA LYS A 75 2.21 20.55 -13.53
C LYS A 75 2.64 21.97 -13.19
N GLN A 76 2.77 22.27 -11.90
CA GLN A 76 3.27 23.56 -11.42
C GLN A 76 4.70 23.83 -11.94
N TYR A 77 5.59 22.85 -11.83
CA TYR A 77 6.95 22.94 -12.34
C TYR A 77 6.99 23.19 -13.85
N GLU A 78 6.22 22.45 -14.64
CA GLU A 78 6.16 22.60 -16.09
C GLU A 78 5.69 24.01 -16.50
N TYR A 79 4.63 24.51 -15.86
CA TYR A 79 4.13 25.85 -16.09
C TYR A 79 5.21 26.92 -15.85
N TYR A 80 5.91 26.86 -14.71
CA TYR A 80 6.95 27.84 -14.40
C TYR A 80 8.19 27.68 -15.28
N ARG A 81 8.57 26.44 -15.64
CA ARG A 81 9.66 26.17 -16.57
C ARG A 81 9.38 26.84 -17.93
N GLU A 82 8.19 26.65 -18.48
CA GLU A 82 7.79 27.26 -19.75
C GLU A 82 7.75 28.79 -19.66
N LYS A 83 7.21 29.34 -18.57
CA LYS A 83 7.18 30.78 -18.34
C LYS A 83 8.58 31.41 -18.26
N LEU A 84 9.52 30.76 -17.57
CA LEU A 84 10.90 31.24 -17.42
C LEU A 84 11.72 31.11 -18.70
N LEU A 85 11.45 30.07 -19.50
CA LEU A 85 12.14 29.83 -20.77
C LEU A 85 11.45 30.53 -21.97
N ASN A 86 10.33 31.22 -21.74
CA ASN A 86 9.70 32.06 -22.72
C ASN A 86 10.34 33.46 -22.70
N PHE A 87 11.40 33.62 -23.48
CA PHE A 87 12.00 34.91 -23.74
C PHE A 87 11.23 35.56 -24.90
N GLU A 88 10.26 36.42 -24.57
CA GLU A 88 9.63 37.30 -25.56
C GLU A 88 10.73 38.09 -26.30
N LYS A 89 10.60 38.19 -27.62
CA LYS A 89 11.55 38.91 -28.49
C LYS A 89 11.28 40.41 -28.51
#